data_AF-A0A5N6BQX1-F1
#
_entry.id   AF-A0A5N6BQX1-F1
#
_cell.length_a   1.000
_cell.length_b   1.000
_cell.length_c   1.000
_cell.angle_alpha   90.00
_cell.angle_beta   90.00
_cell.angle_gamma   90.00
#
_symmetry.space_group_name_H-M   'P 1'
#
loop_
_entity.id
_entity.type
_entity.pdbx_description
1 polymer ?
#
loop_
_entity_poly.entity_id
_entity_poly.type
_entity_poly.pdbx_seq_one_letter_code
_entity_poly.pdbx_strand_id
1 'polypeptide(L)'
;MSYRVVLAPSVLVNMKNLPDAALTALVERTADLIEEPWDAQVLYPGRRDYRQATFGDLGLIHFHVDDDVELITIYELVWAG
;
A
#
# COMPACT_ATOMS: atom_id res chain seq x y z
N MET A 1 -2.42 16.21 -5.96
CA MET A 1 -1.02 16.12 -5.46
C MET A 1 -0.68 14.66 -5.56
N SER A 2 0.48 14.33 -6.13
CA SER A 2 0.79 12.94 -6.50
C SER A 2 1.97 12.45 -5.65
N TYR A 3 1.73 11.45 -4.81
CA TYR A 3 2.74 10.88 -3.92
C TYR A 3 3.64 9.91 -4.69
N ARG A 4 4.91 9.85 -4.31
CA ARG A 4 5.81 8.79 -4.80
C ARG A 4 5.64 7.55 -3.94
N VAL A 5 5.81 6.38 -4.54
CA VAL A 5 5.74 5.10 -3.80
C VAL A 5 7.11 4.46 -3.72
N VAL A 6 7.49 4.04 -2.52
CA VAL A 6 8.65 3.19 -2.26
C VAL A 6 8.16 1.89 -1.64
N LEU A 7 8.69 0.78 -2.15
CA LEU A 7 8.40 -0.56 -1.66
C LEU A 7 9.55 -1.04 -0.78
N ALA A 8 9.23 -1.49 0.42
CA ALA A 8 10.22 -2.14 1.27
C ALA A 8 10.73 -3.45 0.61
N PRO A 9 11.97 -3.88 0.90
CA PRO A 9 12.51 -5.12 0.34
C PRO A 9 11.65 -6.35 0.61
N SER A 10 11.00 -6.43 1.78
CA SER A 10 10.04 -7.48 2.15
C SER A 10 8.86 -7.55 1.17
N VAL A 11 8.31 -6.39 0.81
CA VAL A 11 7.17 -6.28 -0.12
C VAL A 11 7.58 -6.74 -1.51
N LEU A 12 8.76 -6.32 -2.00
CA LEU A 12 9.28 -6.76 -3.30
C LEU A 12 9.47 -8.28 -3.38
N VAL A 13 9.88 -8.92 -2.29
CA VAL A 13 10.01 -10.39 -2.23
C VAL A 13 8.62 -11.05 -2.30
N ASN A 14 7.64 -10.55 -1.55
CA ASN A 14 6.28 -11.11 -1.56
C ASN A 14 5.58 -10.92 -2.91
N MET A 15 5.77 -9.78 -3.57
CA MET A 15 5.18 -9.48 -4.87
C MET A 15 5.57 -10.49 -5.96
N LYS A 16 6.77 -11.09 -5.89
CA LYS A 16 7.22 -12.09 -6.88
C LYS A 16 6.36 -13.35 -6.91
N ASN A 17 5.65 -13.64 -5.83
CA ASN A 17 4.82 -14.83 -5.69
C ASN A 17 3.33 -14.55 -5.93
N LEU A 18 2.96 -13.31 -6.26
CA LEU A 18 1.57 -12.96 -6.52
C LEU A 18 1.13 -13.50 -7.89
N PRO A 19 -0.06 -14.11 -7.98
CA PRO A 19 -0.68 -14.36 -9.28
C PRO A 19 -1.00 -13.03 -9.98
N ASP A 20 -1.05 -13.06 -11.31
CA ASP A 20 -1.24 -11.86 -12.15
C ASP A 20 -2.44 -11.00 -11.70
N ALA A 21 -3.57 -11.62 -11.37
CA ALA A 21 -4.76 -10.91 -10.91
C ALA A 21 -4.54 -10.15 -9.59
N ALA A 22 -3.77 -10.72 -8.65
CA ALA A 22 -3.44 -10.06 -7.39
C ALA A 22 -2.42 -8.93 -7.61
N LEU A 23 -1.45 -9.13 -8.51
CA LEU A 23 -0.50 -8.08 -8.89
C LEU A 23 -1.22 -6.90 -9.55
N THR A 24 -2.14 -7.15 -10.48
CA THR A 24 -2.95 -6.09 -11.11
C THR A 24 -3.74 -5.31 -10.07
N ALA A 25 -4.49 -6.00 -9.19
CA ALA A 25 -5.27 -5.34 -8.14
C ALA A 25 -4.39 -4.50 -7.20
N LEU A 26 -3.19 -4.99 -6.86
CA LEU A 26 -2.22 -4.24 -6.05
C LEU A 26 -1.74 -2.97 -6.75
N VAL A 27 -1.42 -3.06 -8.04
CA VAL A 27 -0.96 -1.90 -8.85
C VAL A 27 -2.06 -0.87 -8.98
N GLU A 28 -3.28 -1.28 -9.31
CA GLU A 28 -4.45 -0.39 -9.40
C GLU A 28 -4.69 0.32 -8.07
N ARG A 29 -4.71 -0.43 -6.95
CA ARG A 29 -4.90 0.19 -5.64
C ARG A 29 -3.77 1.16 -5.28
N THR A 30 -2.54 0.83 -5.64
CA THR A 30 -1.40 1.72 -5.40
C THR A 30 -1.50 3.00 -6.23
N ALA A 31 -2.02 2.92 -7.46
CA ALA A 31 -2.25 4.09 -8.30
C ALA A 31 -3.32 5.03 -7.71
N ASP A 32 -4.39 4.48 -7.13
CA ASP A 32 -5.40 5.29 -6.43
C ASP A 32 -4.78 6.00 -5.21
N LEU A 33 -4.00 5.27 -4.41
CA LEU A 33 -3.37 5.81 -3.21
C LEU A 33 -2.30 6.86 -3.49
N ILE A 34 -1.69 6.85 -4.69
CA ILE A 34 -0.76 7.90 -5.11
C ILE A 34 -1.46 9.26 -5.18
N GLU A 35 -2.73 9.30 -5.57
CA GLU A 35 -3.51 10.54 -5.64
C GLU A 35 -4.26 10.82 -4.33
N GLU A 36 -4.74 9.78 -3.67
CA GLU A 36 -5.55 9.87 -2.45
C GLU A 36 -5.05 8.91 -1.34
N PRO A 37 -3.88 9.14 -0.72
CA PRO A 37 -3.33 8.20 0.27
C PRO A 37 -4.17 8.12 1.56
N TRP A 38 -5.03 9.12 1.77
CA TRP A 38 -5.93 9.19 2.92
C TRP A 38 -7.21 8.37 2.71
N ASP A 39 -7.49 7.91 1.48
CA ASP A 39 -8.50 6.86 1.21
C ASP A 39 -7.97 5.49 1.66
N ALA A 40 -7.79 5.34 2.96
CA ALA A 40 -7.29 4.13 3.60
C ALA A 40 -7.66 4.16 5.07
N GLN A 41 -7.64 3.01 5.72
CA GLN A 41 -7.94 2.94 7.15
C GLN A 41 -6.71 3.28 7.98
N VAL A 42 -6.91 3.92 9.13
CA VAL A 42 -5.84 4.15 10.11
C VAL A 42 -5.48 2.82 10.77
N LEU A 43 -4.20 2.46 10.75
CA LEU A 43 -3.71 1.19 11.29
C LEU A 43 -3.54 1.25 12.81
N TYR A 44 -2.95 2.33 13.34
CA TYR A 44 -2.74 2.49 14.78
C TYR A 44 -3.50 3.70 15.33
N PRO A 45 -4.22 3.57 16.47
CA PRO A 45 -4.87 4.70 17.11
C PRO A 45 -3.90 5.85 17.38
N GLY A 46 -4.27 7.06 16.94
CA GLY A 46 -3.44 8.25 17.11
C GLY A 46 -2.28 8.42 16.12
N ARG A 47 -2.06 7.47 15.19
CA ARG A 47 -1.04 7.54 14.13
C ARG A 47 -1.69 7.58 12.76
N ARG A 48 -2.16 8.76 12.35
CA ARG A 48 -2.88 8.95 11.07
C ARG A 48 -2.02 8.62 9.84
N ASP A 49 -0.70 8.73 10.02
CA ASP A 49 0.36 8.48 9.06
C ASP A 49 0.56 6.98 8.76
N TYR A 50 0.15 6.08 9.66
CA TYR A 50 0.20 4.63 9.43
C TYR A 50 -1.16 4.13 8.99
N ARG A 51 -1.22 3.55 7.79
CA ARG A 51 -2.47 3.22 7.12
C ARG A 51 -2.45 1.81 6.55
N GLN A 52 -3.65 1.27 6.36
CA GLN A 52 -3.88 0.02 5.68
C GLN A 52 -4.92 0.18 4.58
N ALA A 53 -4.73 -0.53 3.47
CA ALA A 53 -5.69 -0.60 2.38
C ALA A 53 -5.78 -2.02 1.85
N THR A 54 -6.98 -2.44 1.48
CA THR A 54 -7.20 -3.69 0.76
C THR A 54 -6.98 -3.47 -0.74
N PHE A 55 -6.48 -4.49 -1.44
CA PHE A 55 -6.44 -4.52 -2.90
C PHE A 55 -7.40 -5.61 -3.41
N GLY A 56 -8.58 -5.18 -3.85
CA GLY A 56 -9.71 -6.09 -4.09
C GLY A 56 -10.05 -6.94 -2.86
N ASP A 57 -10.50 -8.17 -3.09
CA ASP A 57 -10.76 -9.18 -2.04
C ASP A 57 -9.57 -10.13 -1.83
N LEU A 58 -8.39 -9.76 -2.32
CA LEU A 58 -7.23 -10.66 -2.42
C LEU A 58 -6.23 -10.50 -1.27
N GLY A 59 -6.14 -9.29 -0.70
CA GLY A 59 -5.19 -9.01 0.35
C GLY A 59 -5.20 -7.55 0.78
N LEU A 60 -4.18 -7.17 1.54
CA LEU A 60 -3.99 -5.82 2.05
C LEU A 60 -2.52 -5.42 2.05
N ILE A 61 -2.31 -4.11 2.10
CA ILE A 61 -1.02 -3.48 2.29
C ILE A 61 -1.05 -2.61 3.53
N HIS A 62 0.08 -2.55 4.23
CA HIS A 62 0.34 -1.53 5.23
C HIS A 62 1.38 -0.55 4.72
N PHE A 63 1.12 0.73 4.95
CA PHE A 63 1.97 1.79 4.46
C PHE A 63 2.03 2.98 5.42
N HIS A 64 3.10 3.75 5.26
CA HIS A 64 3.30 5.02 5.95
C HIS A 64 3.22 6.16 4.93
N VAL A 65 2.54 7.25 5.30
CA VAL A 65 2.45 8.49 4.51
C VAL A 65 3.30 9.56 5.17
N ASP A 66 4.30 10.04 4.43
CA ASP A 66 5.06 11.24 4.76
C ASP A 66 4.57 12.39 3.86
N ASP A 67 3.80 13.30 4.47
CA ASP A 67 3.15 14.41 3.77
C ASP A 67 4.13 15.52 3.41
N ASP A 68 5.21 15.68 4.18
CA ASP A 68 6.18 16.75 3.99
C ASP A 68 7.01 16.55 2.71
N VAL A 69 7.20 15.29 2.29
CA VAL A 69 7.96 14.93 1.08
C VAL A 69 7.15 14.18 0.02
N GLU A 70 5.82 14.13 0.20
CA GLU A 70 4.86 13.46 -0.68
C GLU A 70 5.30 12.01 -0.99
N LEU A 71 5.49 11.21 0.06
CA LEU A 71 6.01 9.84 -0.04
C LEU A 71 5.12 8.82 0.67
N ILE A 72 4.79 7.74 -0.03
CA ILE A 72 4.16 6.54 0.51
C ILE A 72 5.23 5.45 0.61
N THR A 73 5.42 4.89 1.79
CA THR A 73 6.27 3.71 2.00
C THR A 73 5.40 2.50 2.31
N ILE A 74 5.26 1.59 1.35
CA ILE A 74 4.59 0.31 1.56
C ILE A 74 5.61 -0.64 2.19
N TYR A 75 5.35 -1.06 3.43
CA TYR A 75 6.29 -1.87 4.20
C TYR A 75 5.82 -3.30 4.46
N GLU A 76 4.52 -3.57 4.27
CA GLU A 76 3.95 -4.88 4.45
C GLU A 76 2.91 -5.17 3.36
N LEU A 77 2.94 -6.41 2.87
CA LEU A 77 2.06 -6.96 1.85
C LEU A 77 1.57 -8.29 2.41
N VAL A 78 0.28 -8.38 2.71
CA VAL A 78 -0.39 -9.59 3.16
C VAL A 78 -1.36 -10.01 2.08
N TRP A 79 -1.18 -11.22 1.56
CA TRP A 79 -2.05 -11.81 0.55
C TRP A 79 -2.56 -13.15 1.05
N ALA A 80 -3.83 -13.44 0.81
CA ALA A 80 -4.55 -14.58 1.39
C ALA A 80 -4.30 -15.91 0.65
N GLY A 81 -3.23 -16.01 -0.15
CA GLY A 81 -2.90 -17.16 -0.98
C GLY A 81 -2.90 -18.50 -0.28
#